data_AF-A0A372R8B7-F1
#
_entry.id   AF-A0A372R8B7-F1
#
_cell.length_a   1.000
_cell.length_b   1.000
_cell.length_c   1.000
_cell.angle_alpha   90.00
_cell.angle_beta   90.00
_cell.angle_gamma   90.00
#
_symmetry.space_group_name_H-M   'P 1'
#
loop_
_entity.id
_entity.type
_entity.pdbx_description
1 polymer ?
#
loop_
_entity_poly.entity_id
_entity_poly.type
_entity_poly.pdbx_seq_one_letter_code
_entity_poly.pdbx_strand_id
1 'polypeptide(L)'
;MMKAQYKKLLVANRVETYNLAQESSSNVTPVDILYAITFVNEAWNIVKSSTIEHCWEKTDILTDFGGNNPEEKYSDWNQDINDDINRITLELQEMIDELNLQNSITAERFIHIDDEIPIELLSDEEIIAAIISRPENDDIEEDDESETNISISNKEALSSLEKVVQYVKHPPDNIFVS
;
A
#
# COMPACT_ATOMS: atom_id res chain seq x y z
N MET A 1 -11.99 -5.69 -0.14
CA MET A 1 -11.44 -7.04 -0.46
C MET A 1 -10.00 -7.21 -0.02
N MET A 2 -9.06 -6.40 -0.51
CA MET A 2 -7.67 -6.34 -0.02
C MET A 2 -7.58 -6.15 1.50
N LYS A 3 -8.39 -5.24 2.07
CA LYS A 3 -8.57 -5.08 3.53
C LYS A 3 -8.92 -6.38 4.27
N ALA A 4 -9.70 -7.27 3.66
CA ALA A 4 -10.09 -8.53 4.30
C ALA A 4 -8.94 -9.55 4.29
N GLN A 5 -8.16 -9.62 3.20
CA GLN A 5 -6.98 -10.48 3.13
C GLN A 5 -5.89 -9.99 4.08
N TYR A 6 -5.64 -8.68 4.12
CA TYR A 6 -4.73 -8.06 5.07
C TYR A 6 -5.10 -8.40 6.52
N LYS A 7 -6.38 -8.24 6.90
CA LYS A 7 -6.86 -8.57 8.25
C LYS A 7 -6.65 -10.04 8.60
N LYS A 8 -6.87 -10.96 7.67
CA LYS A 8 -6.65 -12.41 7.89
C LYS A 8 -5.17 -12.70 8.16
N LEU A 9 -4.29 -12.14 7.32
CA LEU A 9 -2.86 -12.33 7.44
C LEU A 9 -2.32 -11.75 8.76
N LEU A 10 -2.76 -10.54 9.11
CA LEU A 10 -2.42 -9.90 10.38
C LEU A 10 -2.84 -10.75 11.58
N VAL A 11 -4.08 -11.25 11.61
CA VAL A 11 -4.57 -12.08 12.72
C VAL A 11 -3.78 -13.38 12.83
N ALA A 12 -3.52 -14.06 11.72
CA ALA A 12 -2.72 -15.29 11.71
C ALA A 12 -1.32 -15.05 12.27
N ASN A 13 -0.64 -14.00 11.79
CA ASN A 13 0.68 -13.61 12.28
C ASN A 13 0.66 -13.26 13.78
N ARG A 14 -0.33 -12.50 14.26
CA ARG A 14 -0.44 -12.14 15.67
C ARG A 14 -0.58 -13.38 16.54
N VAL A 15 -1.47 -14.31 16.18
CA VAL A 15 -1.66 -15.57 16.92
C VAL A 15 -0.37 -16.37 17.01
N GLU A 16 0.34 -16.51 15.89
CA GLU A 16 1.63 -17.21 15.85
C GLU A 16 2.69 -16.51 16.73
N THR A 17 2.79 -15.19 16.64
CA THR A 17 3.72 -14.39 17.46
C THR A 17 3.41 -14.52 18.96
N TYR A 18 2.13 -14.54 19.36
CA TYR A 18 1.73 -14.78 20.74
C TYR A 18 2.12 -16.17 21.23
N ASN A 19 1.91 -17.22 20.42
CA ASN A 19 2.29 -18.58 20.79
C ASN A 19 3.81 -18.70 21.00
N LEU A 20 4.61 -18.14 20.08
CA LEU A 20 6.07 -18.13 20.19
C LEU A 20 6.57 -17.35 21.41
N ALA A 21 5.97 -16.19 21.69
CA ALA A 21 6.28 -15.38 22.86
C ALA A 21 5.98 -16.13 24.18
N GLN A 22 4.86 -16.88 24.21
CA GLN A 22 4.50 -17.70 25.36
C GLN A 22 5.47 -18.86 25.59
N GLU A 23 5.91 -19.55 24.52
CA GLU A 23 6.90 -20.63 24.60
C GLU A 23 8.28 -20.15 25.03
N SER A 24 8.67 -18.95 24.60
CA SER A 24 9.99 -18.37 24.86
C SER A 24 10.05 -17.42 26.07
N SER A 25 8.94 -17.25 26.82
CA SER A 25 8.80 -16.27 27.91
C SER A 25 9.27 -14.85 27.52
N SER A 26 9.10 -14.49 26.24
CA SER A 26 9.53 -13.23 25.66
C SER A 26 8.34 -12.30 25.42
N ASN A 27 8.61 -11.00 25.23
CA ASN A 27 7.56 -10.04 24.89
C ASN A 27 7.12 -10.19 23.42
N VAL A 28 5.85 -9.90 23.16
CA VAL A 28 5.27 -9.91 21.82
C VAL A 28 5.77 -8.67 21.07
N THR A 29 6.38 -8.86 19.91
CA THR A 29 6.84 -7.75 19.09
C THR A 29 5.65 -7.02 18.47
N PRO A 30 5.54 -5.68 18.62
CA PRO A 30 4.50 -4.90 17.98
C PRO A 30 4.63 -4.93 16.44
N VAL A 31 3.52 -4.63 15.75
CA VAL A 31 3.56 -4.44 14.28
C VAL A 31 4.20 -3.09 14.02
N ASP A 32 5.28 -3.03 13.27
CA ASP A 32 5.82 -1.77 12.76
C ASP A 32 5.34 -1.47 11.33
N ILE A 33 5.70 -0.29 10.82
CA ILE A 33 5.32 0.15 9.46
C ILE A 33 5.87 -0.80 8.39
N LEU A 34 7.07 -1.37 8.58
CA LEU A 34 7.66 -2.30 7.63
C LEU A 34 6.83 -3.58 7.54
N TYR A 35 6.44 -4.16 8.68
CA TYR A 35 5.54 -5.32 8.73
C TYR A 35 4.19 -5.01 8.08
N ALA A 36 3.63 -3.82 8.33
CA ALA A 36 2.36 -3.42 7.72
C ALA A 36 2.46 -3.38 6.19
N ILE A 37 3.54 -2.81 5.64
CA ILE A 37 3.80 -2.77 4.20
C ILE A 37 3.96 -4.18 3.62
N THR A 38 4.73 -5.05 4.29
CA THR A 38 4.89 -6.45 3.86
C THR A 38 3.54 -7.18 3.82
N PHE A 39 2.69 -7.01 4.84
CA PHE A 39 1.37 -7.61 4.86
C PHE A 39 0.45 -7.07 3.77
N VAL A 40 0.54 -5.79 3.44
CA VAL A 40 -0.19 -5.20 2.32
C VAL A 40 0.21 -5.87 1.01
N ASN A 41 1.51 -6.03 0.77
CA ASN A 41 2.04 -6.68 -0.42
C ASN A 41 1.60 -8.14 -0.52
N GLU A 42 1.72 -8.92 0.56
CA GLU A 42 1.27 -10.31 0.59
C GLU A 42 -0.25 -10.43 0.41
N ALA A 43 -1.02 -9.58 1.08
CA ALA A 43 -2.47 -9.55 0.93
C ALA A 43 -2.91 -9.23 -0.51
N TRP A 44 -2.17 -8.37 -1.19
CA TRP A 44 -2.38 -8.07 -2.61
C TRP A 44 -2.10 -9.29 -3.49
N ASN A 45 -1.01 -10.02 -3.24
CA ASN A 45 -0.70 -11.22 -4.02
C ASN A 45 -1.70 -12.38 -3.81
N ILE A 46 -2.44 -12.40 -2.70
CA ILE A 46 -3.49 -13.39 -2.42
C ILE A 46 -4.79 -13.07 -3.19
N VAL A 47 -5.01 -11.80 -3.55
CA VAL A 47 -6.18 -11.38 -4.31
C VAL A 47 -6.18 -12.04 -5.69
N LYS A 48 -7.27 -12.74 -6.02
CA LYS A 48 -7.45 -13.37 -7.35
C LYS A 48 -8.15 -12.41 -8.30
N SER A 49 -7.84 -12.50 -9.59
CA SER A 49 -8.52 -11.73 -10.66
C SER A 49 -10.03 -11.89 -10.61
N SER A 50 -10.53 -13.12 -10.42
CA SER A 50 -11.96 -13.35 -10.26
C SER A 50 -12.55 -12.57 -9.09
N THR A 51 -11.83 -12.40 -7.99
CA THR A 51 -12.35 -11.65 -6.84
C THR A 51 -12.40 -10.15 -7.14
N ILE A 52 -11.49 -9.64 -7.98
CA ILE A 52 -11.54 -8.28 -8.53
C ILE A 52 -12.77 -8.14 -9.44
N GLU A 53 -12.96 -9.04 -10.40
CA GLU A 53 -14.12 -9.07 -11.32
C GLU A 53 -15.45 -9.03 -10.55
N HIS A 54 -15.64 -9.90 -9.57
CA HIS A 54 -16.84 -9.90 -8.73
C HIS A 54 -17.02 -8.59 -7.94
N CYS A 55 -15.94 -7.89 -7.59
CA CYS A 55 -16.05 -6.57 -6.96
C CYS A 55 -16.58 -5.53 -7.95
N TRP A 56 -16.06 -5.50 -9.18
CA TRP A 56 -16.53 -4.59 -10.22
C TRP A 56 -17.99 -4.85 -10.60
N GLU A 57 -18.39 -6.13 -10.68
CA GLU A 57 -19.80 -6.55 -10.84
C GLU A 57 -20.66 -6.07 -9.67
N LYS A 58 -20.20 -6.28 -8.43
CA LYS A 58 -20.92 -5.84 -7.22
C LYS A 58 -21.10 -4.33 -7.12
N THR A 59 -20.18 -3.55 -7.67
CA THR A 59 -20.23 -2.09 -7.68
C THR A 59 -20.97 -1.52 -8.88
N ASP A 60 -21.55 -2.38 -9.75
CA ASP A 60 -22.20 -2.00 -11.02
C ASP A 60 -21.29 -1.17 -11.94
N ILE A 61 -19.97 -1.27 -11.78
CA ILE A 61 -19.03 -0.59 -12.68
C ILE A 61 -18.88 -1.38 -13.98
N LEU A 62 -19.00 -2.71 -13.91
CA LEU A 62 -19.20 -3.56 -15.08
C LEU A 62 -20.70 -3.56 -15.42
N THR A 63 -21.19 -2.52 -16.09
CA THR A 63 -22.49 -2.60 -16.76
C THR A 63 -22.44 -3.70 -17.81
N ASP A 64 -23.46 -4.57 -17.81
CA ASP A 64 -23.66 -5.65 -18.77
C ASP A 64 -23.51 -5.10 -20.21
N PHE A 65 -22.34 -5.32 -20.81
CA PHE A 65 -22.12 -5.06 -22.23
C PHE A 65 -22.98 -6.08 -22.98
N GLY A 66 -24.25 -5.72 -23.16
CA GLY A 66 -25.31 -6.57 -23.70
C GLY A 66 -24.86 -7.26 -24.99
N GLY A 67 -24.50 -8.52 -24.86
CA GLY A 67 -24.03 -9.38 -25.93
C GLY A 67 -24.31 -10.83 -25.55
N ASN A 68 -25.59 -11.21 -25.58
CA ASN A 68 -26.04 -12.58 -25.37
C ASN A 68 -25.52 -13.50 -26.49
N ASN A 69 -24.26 -13.93 -26.45
CA ASN A 69 -23.85 -15.19 -27.07
C ASN A 69 -22.49 -15.68 -26.51
N PRO A 70 -22.45 -16.83 -25.81
CA PRO A 70 -21.23 -17.33 -25.17
C PRO A 70 -20.22 -18.02 -26.12
N GLU A 71 -20.43 -18.00 -27.44
CA GLU A 71 -19.59 -18.76 -28.39
C GLU A 71 -18.70 -17.94 -29.33
N GLU A 72 -18.71 -16.61 -29.27
CA GLU A 72 -17.80 -15.78 -30.07
C GLU A 72 -17.27 -14.60 -29.23
N LYS A 73 -16.03 -14.68 -28.72
CA LYS A 73 -15.16 -13.49 -28.48
C LYS A 73 -13.76 -13.87 -27.96
N TYR A 74 -13.05 -14.72 -28.70
CA TYR A 74 -11.58 -14.81 -28.57
C TYR A 74 -10.84 -14.41 -29.85
N SER A 75 -11.55 -13.86 -30.83
CA SER A 75 -10.97 -13.17 -31.96
C SER A 75 -11.35 -11.69 -31.86
N ASP A 76 -10.32 -10.86 -31.74
CA ASP A 76 -10.35 -9.40 -31.96
C ASP A 76 -10.60 -8.47 -30.76
N TRP A 77 -9.95 -8.75 -29.63
CA TRP A 77 -9.95 -7.85 -28.48
C TRP A 77 -9.35 -6.46 -28.80
N ASN A 78 -8.39 -6.36 -29.73
CA ASN A 78 -7.71 -5.09 -30.01
C ASN A 78 -8.55 -4.13 -30.88
N GLN A 79 -9.35 -4.64 -31.81
CA GLN A 79 -10.22 -3.79 -32.63
C GLN A 79 -11.44 -3.32 -31.84
N ASP A 80 -12.02 -4.20 -31.02
CA ASP A 80 -13.15 -3.89 -30.13
C ASP A 80 -12.78 -2.81 -29.09
N ILE A 81 -11.56 -2.88 -28.51
CA ILE A 81 -11.06 -1.88 -27.56
C ILE A 81 -10.84 -0.51 -28.22
N ASN A 82 -10.29 -0.47 -29.44
CA ASN A 82 -10.02 0.81 -30.11
C ASN A 82 -11.33 1.49 -30.56
N ASP A 83 -12.31 0.72 -31.00
CA ASP A 83 -13.64 1.22 -31.33
C ASP A 83 -14.39 1.71 -30.08
N ASP A 84 -14.24 1.00 -28.96
CA ASP A 84 -14.78 1.42 -27.66
C ASP A 84 -14.13 2.69 -27.13
N ILE A 85 -12.80 2.83 -27.23
CA ILE A 85 -12.08 4.05 -26.83
C ILE A 85 -12.56 5.24 -27.68
N ASN A 86 -12.67 5.08 -29.00
CA ASN A 86 -13.16 6.14 -29.87
C ASN A 86 -14.59 6.56 -29.52
N ARG A 87 -15.47 5.59 -29.23
CA ARG A 87 -16.84 5.87 -28.77
C ARG A 87 -16.85 6.65 -27.46
N ILE A 88 -16.10 6.19 -26.47
CA ILE A 88 -16.01 6.83 -25.15
C ILE A 88 -15.45 8.26 -25.28
N THR A 89 -14.42 8.47 -26.09
CA THR A 89 -13.84 9.80 -26.36
C THR A 89 -14.85 10.73 -27.01
N LEU A 90 -15.69 10.24 -27.94
CA LEU A 90 -16.76 11.03 -28.56
C LEU A 90 -17.85 11.41 -27.56
N GLU A 91 -18.31 10.47 -26.74
CA GLU A 91 -19.31 10.73 -25.68
C GLU A 91 -18.78 11.74 -24.65
N LEU A 92 -17.50 11.64 -24.27
CA LEU A 92 -16.82 12.62 -23.42
C LEU A 92 -16.78 14.00 -24.05
N GLN A 93 -16.51 14.09 -25.35
CA GLN A 93 -16.49 15.38 -26.04
C GLN A 93 -17.88 16.02 -26.07
N GLU A 94 -18.94 15.24 -26.31
CA GLU A 94 -20.32 15.74 -26.28
C GLU A 94 -20.69 16.29 -24.90
N MET A 95 -20.36 15.56 -23.82
CA MET A 95 -20.57 16.04 -22.45
C MET A 95 -19.78 17.32 -22.14
N ILE A 96 -18.55 17.43 -22.61
CA ILE A 96 -17.72 18.63 -22.45
C ILE A 96 -18.34 19.82 -23.18
N ASP A 97 -18.84 19.61 -24.40
CA ASP A 97 -19.46 20.65 -25.21
C ASP A 97 -20.77 21.15 -24.58
N GLU A 98 -21.55 20.25 -23.95
CA GLU A 98 -22.75 20.61 -23.19
C GLU A 98 -22.46 21.54 -21.99
N LEU A 99 -21.27 21.44 -21.39
CA LEU A 99 -20.86 22.31 -20.28
C LEU A 99 -20.62 23.77 -20.72
N ASN A 100 -20.54 24.04 -22.04
CA ASN A 100 -20.45 25.37 -22.65
C ASN A 100 -19.43 26.31 -21.97
N LEU A 101 -18.26 25.75 -21.65
CA LEU A 101 -17.17 26.46 -20.97
C LEU A 101 -16.45 27.40 -21.95
N GLN A 102 -16.15 28.64 -21.50
CA GLN A 102 -15.42 29.63 -22.31
C GLN A 102 -14.07 29.13 -22.84
N ASN A 103 -13.43 28.19 -22.12
CA ASN A 103 -12.18 27.54 -22.49
C ASN A 103 -12.32 26.02 -22.28
N SER A 104 -13.19 25.35 -23.05
CA SER A 104 -13.34 23.90 -22.93
C SER A 104 -12.05 23.17 -23.31
N ILE A 105 -11.71 22.15 -22.53
CA ILE A 105 -10.65 21.18 -22.86
C ILE A 105 -11.26 20.15 -23.82
N THR A 106 -10.49 19.64 -24.79
CA THR A 106 -10.99 18.53 -25.63
C THR A 106 -10.92 17.22 -24.86
N ALA A 107 -11.79 16.25 -25.20
CA ALA A 107 -11.76 14.92 -24.61
C ALA A 107 -10.38 14.26 -24.75
N GLU A 108 -9.76 14.38 -25.94
CA GLU A 108 -8.40 13.90 -26.20
C GLU A 108 -7.37 14.50 -25.23
N ARG A 109 -7.41 15.82 -25.05
CA ARG A 109 -6.47 16.53 -24.17
C ARG A 109 -6.77 16.25 -22.70
N PHE A 110 -8.02 16.00 -22.35
CA PHE A 110 -8.43 15.60 -21.01
C PHE A 110 -7.91 14.20 -20.66
N ILE A 111 -7.98 13.25 -21.61
CA ILE A 111 -7.46 11.89 -21.45
C ILE A 111 -5.94 11.90 -21.25
N HIS A 112 -5.23 12.75 -21.99
CA HIS A 112 -3.76 12.83 -21.98
C HIS A 112 -3.19 13.92 -21.06
N ILE A 113 -4.00 14.48 -20.15
CA ILE A 113 -3.57 15.61 -19.33
C ILE A 113 -2.36 15.27 -18.45
N ASP A 114 -2.28 14.03 -17.97
CA ASP A 114 -1.21 13.54 -17.11
C ASP A 114 0.05 13.13 -17.88
N ASP A 115 -0.07 12.86 -19.19
CA ASP A 115 1.06 12.48 -20.05
C ASP A 115 1.98 13.69 -20.35
N GLU A 116 1.41 14.89 -20.32
CA GLU A 116 2.14 16.16 -20.54
C GLU A 116 2.77 16.71 -19.25
N ILE A 117 2.38 16.20 -18.08
CA ILE A 117 3.02 16.57 -16.82
C ILE A 117 4.33 15.77 -16.76
N PRO A 118 5.51 16.41 -16.85
CA PRO A 118 6.73 15.72 -16.48
C PRO A 118 6.55 15.34 -15.01
N ILE A 119 6.36 14.05 -14.76
CA ILE A 119 6.55 13.47 -13.44
C ILE A 119 8.06 13.63 -13.20
N GLU A 120 8.47 14.81 -12.74
CA GLU A 120 9.77 14.99 -12.13
C GLU A 120 9.77 14.00 -10.97
N LEU A 121 10.41 12.86 -11.21
CA LEU A 121 10.73 11.92 -10.16
C LEU A 121 11.60 12.69 -9.18
N LEU A 122 10.98 13.21 -8.13
CA LEU A 122 11.69 13.84 -7.04
C LEU A 122 12.76 12.86 -6.58
N SER A 123 14.01 13.32 -6.51
CA SER A 123 15.06 12.50 -5.93
C SER A 123 14.74 12.28 -4.45
N ASP A 124 15.29 11.22 -3.86
CA ASP A 124 15.13 10.94 -2.43
C ASP A 124 15.51 12.18 -1.58
N GLU A 125 16.52 12.94 -2.02
CA GLU A 125 16.95 14.19 -1.38
C GLU A 125 15.90 15.30 -1.45
N GLU A 126 15.20 15.45 -2.59
CA GLU A 126 14.13 16.44 -2.78
C GLU A 126 12.90 16.09 -1.94
N ILE A 127 12.56 14.79 -1.85
CA ILE A 127 11.48 14.29 -0.99
C ILE A 127 11.78 14.59 0.48
N ILE A 128 13.01 14.30 0.93
CA ILE A 128 13.44 14.58 2.30
C ILE A 128 13.40 16.08 2.59
N ALA A 129 13.87 16.92 1.67
CA ALA A 129 13.88 18.38 1.84
C ALA A 129 12.46 18.96 1.95
N ALA A 130 11.49 18.44 1.19
CA ALA A 130 10.10 18.89 1.24
C ALA A 130 9.43 18.58 2.59
N ILE A 131 9.78 17.46 3.22
CA ILE A 131 9.28 17.07 4.55
C ILE A 131 9.89 17.95 5.63
N ILE A 132 11.20 18.20 5.57
CA ILE A 132 11.92 19.00 6.56
C ILE A 132 11.54 20.48 6.48
N SER A 133 11.18 20.98 5.29
CA SER A 133 10.86 22.39 5.07
C SER A 133 9.43 22.79 5.44
N ARG A 134 8.61 21.83 5.90
CA ARG A 134 7.23 22.10 6.31
C ARG A 134 7.24 22.69 7.74
N PRO A 135 6.88 23.97 7.94
CA PRO A 135 6.77 24.50 9.30
C PRO A 135 5.64 23.76 10.03
N GLU A 136 5.94 23.29 11.25
CA GLU A 136 4.95 22.75 12.20
C GLU A 136 3.97 23.85 12.58
N ASN A 137 2.94 24.06 11.77
CA ASN A 137 1.70 24.73 12.14
C ASN A 137 0.70 24.46 11.03
N ASP A 138 -0.13 23.45 11.25
CA ASP A 138 -1.58 23.54 11.08
C ASP A 138 -2.21 22.29 11.71
N ASP A 139 -2.80 22.51 12.89
CA ASP A 139 -3.88 21.76 13.54
C ASP A 139 -3.90 20.23 13.36
N ILE A 140 -3.08 19.55 14.15
CA ILE A 140 -3.34 18.15 14.53
C ILE A 140 -4.01 18.23 15.91
N GLU A 141 -5.30 17.90 15.97
CA GLU A 141 -5.95 17.57 17.24
C GLU A 141 -5.14 16.45 17.89
N GLU A 142 -4.57 16.74 19.06
CA GLU A 142 -3.83 15.81 19.90
C GLU A 142 -4.68 14.57 20.20
N ASP A 143 -4.36 13.43 19.57
CA ASP A 143 -4.58 12.13 20.20
C ASP A 143 -3.28 11.75 20.91
N ASP A 144 -3.33 11.94 22.23
CA ASP A 144 -2.25 11.81 23.19
C ASP A 144 -1.87 10.32 23.35
N GLU A 145 -0.97 9.83 22.50
CA GLU A 145 -0.10 8.71 22.83
C GLU A 145 1.31 9.04 22.34
N SER A 146 2.05 9.78 23.17
CA SER A 146 3.48 9.98 22.99
C SER A 146 4.20 8.63 23.06
N GLU A 147 4.27 7.93 21.94
CA GLU A 147 5.20 6.82 21.75
C GLU A 147 6.60 7.43 21.74
N THR A 148 7.25 7.38 22.91
CA THR A 148 8.65 7.74 23.03
C THR A 148 9.43 6.84 22.09
N ASN A 149 9.77 7.34 20.90
CA ASN A 149 10.73 6.71 20.01
C ASN A 149 12.06 6.65 20.77
N ILE A 150 12.35 5.52 21.41
CA ILE A 150 13.64 5.28 22.06
C ILE A 150 14.65 5.07 20.93
N SER A 151 15.17 6.18 20.40
CA SER A 151 16.26 6.17 19.44
C SER A 151 17.54 5.76 20.17
N ILE A 152 17.87 4.46 20.10
CA ILE A 152 19.12 3.93 20.65
C ILE A 152 20.28 4.46 19.79
N SER A 153 21.26 5.09 20.42
CA SER A 153 22.46 5.57 19.72
C SER A 153 23.31 4.39 19.24
N ASN A 154 23.98 4.53 18.08
CA ASN A 154 24.98 3.56 17.59
C ASN A 154 26.02 3.18 18.66
N LYS A 155 26.40 4.14 19.52
CA LYS A 155 27.33 3.91 20.63
C LYS A 155 26.75 2.96 21.68
N GLU A 156 25.47 3.11 21.99
CA GLU A 156 24.76 2.30 22.97
C GLU A 156 24.50 0.88 22.45
N ALA A 157 24.15 0.76 21.17
CA ALA A 157 24.03 -0.53 20.49
C ALA A 157 25.36 -1.30 20.49
N LEU A 158 26.48 -0.63 20.14
CA LEU A 158 27.82 -1.23 20.18
C LEU A 158 28.23 -1.66 21.59
N SER A 159 28.00 -0.81 22.59
CA SER A 159 28.31 -1.15 23.99
C SER A 159 27.50 -2.34 24.49
N SER A 160 26.23 -2.44 24.09
CA SER A 160 25.37 -3.56 24.46
C SER A 160 25.80 -4.87 23.79
N LEU A 161 26.21 -4.81 22.52
CA LEU A 161 26.76 -5.96 21.80
C LEU A 161 28.06 -6.45 22.46
N GLU A 162 28.94 -5.54 22.87
CA GLU A 162 30.21 -5.88 23.53
C GLU A 162 29.98 -6.60 24.86
N LYS A 163 28.97 -6.18 25.65
CA LYS A 163 28.56 -6.87 26.88
C LYS A 163 28.07 -8.30 26.63
N VAL A 164 27.28 -8.52 25.58
CA VAL A 164 26.81 -9.86 25.19
C VAL A 164 27.98 -10.74 24.79
N VAL A 165 28.90 -10.23 23.96
CA VAL A 165 30.12 -10.94 23.58
C VAL A 165 30.98 -11.29 24.80
N GLN A 166 31.08 -10.38 25.78
CA GLN A 166 31.83 -10.62 27.00
C GLN A 166 31.20 -11.71 27.88
N TYR A 167 29.87 -11.73 27.99
CA TYR A 167 29.13 -12.78 28.71
C TYR A 167 29.34 -14.16 28.08
N VAL A 168 29.28 -14.27 26.75
CA VAL A 168 29.53 -15.53 26.04
C VAL A 168 30.96 -16.03 26.25
N LYS A 169 31.94 -15.11 26.30
CA LYS A 169 33.35 -15.46 26.53
C LYS A 169 33.66 -15.82 27.98
N HIS A 170 32.94 -15.24 28.93
CA HIS A 170 33.14 -15.46 30.37
C HIS A 170 31.79 -15.71 31.03
N PRO A 171 31.17 -16.88 30.77
CA PRO A 171 29.92 -17.22 31.42
C PRO A 171 30.17 -17.31 32.94
N PRO A 172 29.28 -16.74 33.78
CA PRO A 172 29.45 -16.84 35.23
C PRO A 172 29.40 -18.32 35.66
N ASP A 173 30.27 -18.70 36.60
CA ASP A 173 30.50 -20.09 37.05
C ASP A 173 29.30 -20.75 37.76
N ASN A 174 28.09 -20.18 37.71
CA ASN A 174 26.97 -20.61 38.56
C ASN A 174 25.62 -20.71 37.84
N ILE A 175 25.59 -21.33 36.65
CA ILE A 175 24.33 -21.69 35.95
C ILE A 175 23.93 -23.16 36.18
N PHE A 176 24.58 -23.85 37.12
CA PHE A 176 24.11 -25.15 37.61
C PHE A 176 24.02 -25.12 39.14
N VAL A 177 22.87 -24.65 39.65
CA VAL A 177 22.40 -25.06 40.97
C VAL A 177 21.19 -25.97 40.74
N SER A 178 21.29 -27.11 41.41
CA SER A 178 20.53 -28.36 41.30
C SER A 178 19.03 -28.24 41.51
#